data_AF-A0A6L8T3I5-F1
#
_entry.id   AF-A0A6L8T3I5-F1
#
_cell.length_a   1.000
_cell.length_b   1.000
_cell.length_c   1.000
_cell.angle_alpha   90.00
_cell.angle_beta   90.00
_cell.angle_gamma   90.00
#
_symmetry.space_group_name_H-M   'P 1'
#
loop_
_entity.id
_entity.type
_entity.pdbx_description
1 polymer ?
#
loop_
_entity_poly.entity_id
_entity_poly.type
_entity_poly.pdbx_seq_one_letter_code
_entity_poly.pdbx_strand_id
1 'polypeptide(L)'
;MKIKKVQSACLILACIAATGLIGCGKTDETPKKHEAITFMAPYLEVDNFIEEVHKTYPEIELEVVPYSGANTTTCLQNMLEADDLPDICTQTFYKPDVVDVSDKMIDLSGYDFTDNYVESRLKDVSDEGALYMLPSLYNCYGITYNKTLLEKHGWKLPTSFTELEELADKAKEAGVTLCMAQIQYPGSAFQYICNIADAGFLGTMSGKQWQKDYLSGKANVSDTEGMMDSMEYIQKWKNLGMLDCSNSDPVDDSKTREAFIKGNSLFLLGPQNGIMESEDTTDKFGLMPYLSEDGSKNVFILNVNRFYGLNKKLENDPEKLEDALKVMKVLSTVEGTSALYPDSTLKAGLLPFKDAKADDTFYADISDFINAGNTTPFIYSGWENTIVNTGTKMQEFMQDKASIKDVADQLDEDQDSVVNNQPEVITTATEEISQESCAKLVGRCFAEATGSDVALISLGTWISGNGTNQNNDGVSGKLYAKNITDYDVCIILPTGWSQTIKTIRLTGKQIQALYEEGYDAVGTGKNYPYMLVNPEDMELEDGKTYQVAISGISEKLASETEVTDSGIVGMDAAKEFFGQFKTLSEADAEWK
;
A
#
# COMPACT_ATOMS: atom_id res chain seq x y z
N MET A 1 -50.39 7.21 35.94
CA MET A 1 -48.92 7.15 36.12
C MET A 1 -48.46 5.82 35.54
N LYS A 2 -47.89 5.80 34.32
CA LYS A 2 -46.43 5.82 34.03
C LYS A 2 -45.76 4.50 34.52
N ILE A 3 -45.10 3.63 33.74
CA ILE A 3 -44.38 3.73 32.44
C ILE A 3 -44.10 2.31 31.86
N LYS A 4 -44.14 2.23 30.51
CA LYS A 4 -43.42 1.41 29.47
C LYS A 4 -42.60 0.15 29.86
N LYS A 5 -42.82 -1.01 29.20
CA LYS A 5 -42.27 -1.57 27.91
C LYS A 5 -40.76 -1.90 27.94
N VAL A 6 -40.39 -3.15 27.63
CA VAL A 6 -39.28 -3.56 26.72
C VAL A 6 -39.58 -4.97 26.15
N GLN A 7 -39.40 -5.13 24.83
CA GLN A 7 -39.35 -6.37 24.04
C GLN A 7 -37.88 -6.72 23.74
N SER A 8 -37.54 -8.01 23.58
CA SER A 8 -36.43 -8.59 22.78
C SER A 8 -36.41 -10.11 23.06
N ALA A 9 -36.10 -11.05 22.17
CA ALA A 9 -35.49 -11.02 20.84
C ALA A 9 -35.99 -12.21 20.01
N CYS A 10 -36.10 -12.03 18.68
CA CYS A 10 -36.37 -13.08 17.70
C CYS A 10 -35.06 -13.76 17.29
N LEU A 11 -34.95 -15.07 17.50
CA LEU A 11 -33.97 -15.95 16.84
C LEU A 11 -34.53 -16.36 15.46
N ILE A 12 -33.73 -16.22 14.40
CA ILE A 12 -33.92 -16.89 13.10
C ILE A 12 -32.78 -17.92 13.02
N LEU A 13 -32.98 -19.18 13.41
CA LEU A 13 -33.45 -20.33 12.61
C LEU A 13 -32.53 -20.69 11.42
N ALA A 14 -31.48 -21.46 11.73
CA ALA A 14 -30.76 -22.30 10.78
C ALA A 14 -31.62 -23.51 10.38
N CYS A 15 -31.85 -23.68 9.08
CA CYS A 15 -32.60 -24.80 8.52
C CYS A 15 -31.72 -26.07 8.44
N ILE A 16 -31.83 -26.94 9.45
CA ILE A 16 -31.36 -28.33 9.38
C ILE A 16 -32.48 -29.20 8.80
N ALA A 17 -32.32 -29.65 7.56
CA ALA A 17 -33.14 -30.70 6.99
C ALA A 17 -32.52 -32.07 7.32
N ALA A 18 -32.95 -32.65 8.45
CA ALA A 18 -32.67 -34.04 8.79
C ALA A 18 -33.76 -34.95 8.20
N THR A 19 -33.39 -35.82 7.27
CA THR A 19 -34.09 -37.09 7.07
C THR A 19 -33.07 -38.22 7.13
N GLY A 20 -33.14 -38.98 8.23
CA GLY A 20 -32.32 -40.16 8.44
C GLY A 20 -32.89 -41.37 7.73
N LEU A 21 -32.02 -42.17 7.14
CA LEU A 21 -32.23 -43.60 6.89
C LEU A 21 -30.95 -44.34 7.29
N ILE A 22 -31.16 -45.32 8.17
CA ILE A 22 -30.19 -46.13 8.89
C ILE A 22 -29.51 -47.12 7.93
N GLY A 23 -28.17 -47.15 7.95
CA GLY A 23 -27.36 -48.19 7.31
C GLY A 23 -26.06 -48.39 8.10
N CYS A 24 -25.86 -49.60 8.64
CA CYS A 24 -24.69 -50.00 9.44
C CYS A 24 -23.38 -49.94 8.65
N GLY A 25 -22.31 -49.41 9.25
CA GLY A 25 -20.93 -49.69 8.87
C GLY A 25 -19.97 -48.52 9.06
N LYS A 26 -18.98 -48.72 9.94
CA LYS A 26 -17.84 -47.84 10.24
C LYS A 26 -18.20 -46.43 10.75
N THR A 27 -17.81 -46.15 11.98
CA THR A 27 -17.63 -44.78 12.46
C THR A 27 -16.47 -44.16 11.68
N ASP A 28 -16.78 -43.64 10.50
CA ASP A 28 -16.06 -42.48 9.97
C ASP A 28 -16.55 -41.31 10.82
N GLU A 29 -15.76 -40.91 11.82
CA GLU A 29 -15.91 -39.59 12.40
C GLU A 29 -15.75 -38.61 11.26
N THR A 30 -16.84 -37.93 10.87
CA THR A 30 -16.74 -36.77 10.00
C THR A 30 -15.73 -35.83 10.68
N PRO A 31 -14.59 -35.51 10.06
CA PRO A 31 -13.62 -34.61 10.67
C PRO A 31 -14.37 -33.35 11.08
N LYS A 32 -14.26 -32.97 12.35
CA LYS A 32 -14.79 -31.70 12.85
C LYS A 32 -14.17 -30.62 11.95
N LYS A 33 -15.00 -29.92 11.16
CA LYS A 33 -14.49 -28.84 10.31
C LYS A 33 -13.91 -27.77 11.24
N HIS A 34 -12.61 -27.51 11.13
CA HIS A 34 -11.93 -26.50 11.93
C HIS A 34 -12.57 -25.13 11.64
N GLU A 35 -12.50 -24.21 12.62
CA GLU A 35 -12.91 -22.83 12.40
C GLU A 35 -11.99 -22.20 11.33
N ALA A 36 -12.57 -21.40 10.43
CA ALA A 36 -11.79 -20.77 9.38
C ALA A 36 -10.82 -19.72 9.97
N ILE A 37 -9.61 -19.67 9.43
CA ILE A 37 -8.63 -18.63 9.73
C ILE A 37 -8.94 -17.43 8.85
N THR A 38 -9.27 -16.30 9.46
CA THR A 38 -9.47 -15.04 8.76
C THR A 38 -8.11 -14.46 8.35
N PHE A 39 -7.98 -14.14 7.06
CA PHE A 39 -6.75 -13.60 6.48
C PHE A 39 -7.04 -12.36 5.65
N MET A 40 -6.50 -11.22 6.05
CA MET A 40 -6.66 -9.99 5.29
C MET A 40 -5.53 -9.86 4.27
N ALA A 41 -5.84 -9.91 2.98
CA ALA A 41 -4.83 -9.98 1.93
C ALA A 41 -5.20 -9.07 0.73
N PRO A 42 -5.22 -7.73 0.93
CA PRO A 42 -5.64 -6.80 -0.11
C PRO A 42 -4.64 -6.80 -1.28
N TYR A 43 -5.18 -6.99 -2.48
CA TYR A 43 -4.45 -7.02 -3.76
C TYR A 43 -3.42 -8.15 -3.87
N LEU A 44 -3.77 -9.36 -3.40
CA LEU A 44 -2.93 -10.56 -3.45
C LEU A 44 -3.64 -11.74 -4.14
N GLU A 45 -2.85 -12.68 -4.70
CA GLU A 45 -3.33 -13.92 -5.33
C GLU A 45 -3.69 -14.98 -4.27
N VAL A 46 -4.76 -14.73 -3.51
CA VAL A 46 -5.09 -15.57 -2.34
C VAL A 46 -5.53 -16.98 -2.73
N ASP A 47 -6.11 -17.19 -3.92
CA ASP A 47 -6.48 -18.53 -4.40
C ASP A 47 -5.24 -19.45 -4.50
N ASN A 48 -4.17 -18.96 -5.13
CA ASN A 48 -2.91 -19.71 -5.25
C ASN A 48 -2.30 -20.01 -3.87
N PHE A 49 -2.41 -19.06 -2.94
CA PHE A 49 -1.93 -19.26 -1.58
C PHE A 49 -2.76 -20.30 -0.82
N ILE A 50 -4.09 -20.30 -0.96
CA ILE A 50 -4.97 -21.34 -0.40
C ILE A 50 -4.55 -22.71 -0.92
N GLU A 51 -4.32 -22.84 -2.23
CA GLU A 51 -3.83 -24.09 -2.83
C GLU A 51 -2.47 -24.51 -2.24
N GLU A 52 -1.56 -23.56 -2.02
CA GLU A 52 -0.25 -23.84 -1.40
C GLU A 52 -0.38 -24.33 0.04
N VAL A 53 -1.26 -23.71 0.84
CA VAL A 53 -1.55 -24.16 2.21
C VAL A 53 -2.12 -25.57 2.20
N HIS A 54 -3.07 -25.87 1.32
CA HIS A 54 -3.75 -27.18 1.25
C HIS A 54 -2.84 -28.32 0.80
N LYS A 55 -1.71 -28.05 0.13
CA LYS A 55 -0.71 -29.09 -0.17
C LYS A 55 -0.17 -29.75 1.09
N THR A 56 -0.04 -28.99 2.17
CA THR A 56 0.51 -29.47 3.44
C THR A 56 -0.57 -29.65 4.51
N TYR A 57 -1.57 -28.77 4.51
CA TYR A 57 -2.62 -28.70 5.54
C TYR A 57 -4.02 -28.61 4.90
N PRO A 58 -4.53 -29.71 4.32
CA PRO A 58 -5.83 -29.73 3.63
C PRO A 58 -7.02 -29.52 4.59
N GLU A 59 -6.81 -29.60 5.90
CA GLU A 59 -7.83 -29.33 6.92
C GLU A 59 -8.07 -27.84 7.20
N ILE A 60 -7.14 -26.97 6.82
CA ILE A 60 -7.21 -25.54 7.10
C ILE A 60 -8.18 -24.88 6.12
N GLU A 61 -9.07 -24.05 6.64
CA GLU A 61 -9.96 -23.22 5.84
C GLU A 61 -9.55 -21.76 6.02
N LEU A 62 -9.40 -21.02 4.91
CA LEU A 62 -9.10 -19.59 4.95
C LEU A 62 -10.35 -18.79 4.57
N GLU A 63 -10.68 -17.79 5.39
CA GLU A 63 -11.69 -16.79 5.08
C GLU A 63 -10.99 -15.46 4.78
N VAL A 64 -11.11 -14.98 3.55
CA VAL A 64 -10.42 -13.74 3.14
C VAL A 64 -11.20 -12.53 3.64
N VAL A 65 -10.54 -11.65 4.40
CA VAL A 65 -11.08 -10.34 4.75
C VAL A 65 -10.76 -9.38 3.60
N PRO A 66 -11.76 -8.96 2.81
CA PRO A 66 -11.52 -8.24 1.56
C PRO A 66 -11.25 -6.76 1.80
N TYR A 67 -10.34 -6.20 1.00
CA TYR A 67 -10.29 -4.76 0.77
C TYR A 67 -9.69 -4.50 -0.62
N SER A 68 -10.41 -3.69 -1.41
CA SER A 68 -10.05 -3.31 -2.79
C SER A 68 -10.26 -1.82 -3.05
N GLY A 69 -10.30 -1.03 -1.97
CA GLY A 69 -10.49 0.42 -2.04
C GLY A 69 -9.16 1.17 -2.21
N ALA A 70 -9.26 2.45 -2.52
CA ALA A 70 -8.11 3.27 -2.91
C ALA A 70 -7.10 3.57 -1.79
N ASN A 71 -7.47 3.39 -0.51
CA ASN A 71 -6.62 3.75 0.62
C ASN A 71 -6.36 2.57 1.58
N THR A 72 -5.55 1.62 1.11
CA THR A 72 -5.23 0.39 1.87
C THR A 72 -4.53 0.70 3.19
N THR A 73 -3.55 1.59 3.18
CA THR A 73 -2.76 1.88 4.40
C THR A 73 -3.64 2.43 5.52
N THR A 74 -4.48 3.44 5.24
CA THR A 74 -5.38 3.97 6.28
C THR A 74 -6.44 2.94 6.69
N CYS A 75 -6.92 2.10 5.77
CA CYS A 75 -7.83 0.99 6.13
C CYS A 75 -7.20 0.03 7.15
N LEU A 76 -5.98 -0.43 6.90
CA LEU A 76 -5.26 -1.34 7.80
C LEU A 76 -4.87 -0.68 9.13
N GLN A 77 -4.52 0.61 9.12
CA GLN A 77 -4.25 1.38 10.33
C GLN A 77 -5.51 1.56 11.18
N ASN A 78 -6.64 1.90 10.57
CA ASN A 78 -7.92 2.04 11.26
C ASN A 78 -8.35 0.73 11.93
N MET A 79 -8.18 -0.40 11.25
CA MET A 79 -8.43 -1.73 11.83
C MET A 79 -7.54 -2.02 13.04
N LEU A 80 -6.24 -1.68 12.95
CA LEU A 80 -5.29 -1.84 14.04
C LEU A 80 -5.65 -0.96 15.25
N GLU A 81 -6.00 0.30 15.02
CA GLU A 81 -6.43 1.24 16.06
C GLU A 81 -7.74 0.83 16.73
N ALA A 82 -8.68 0.30 15.95
CA ALA A 82 -9.98 -0.17 16.42
C ALA A 82 -9.94 -1.57 17.07
N ASP A 83 -8.79 -2.26 17.04
CA ASP A 83 -8.62 -3.65 17.49
C ASP A 83 -9.59 -4.64 16.77
N ASP A 84 -9.92 -4.32 15.52
CA ASP A 84 -10.78 -5.08 14.62
C ASP A 84 -9.92 -5.85 13.60
N LEU A 85 -9.18 -6.82 14.13
CA LEU A 85 -8.11 -7.51 13.43
C LEU A 85 -8.53 -8.94 13.02
N PRO A 86 -8.16 -9.40 11.81
CA PRO A 86 -8.28 -10.82 11.43
C PRO A 86 -7.34 -11.70 12.28
N ASP A 87 -7.38 -13.02 12.08
CA ASP A 87 -6.46 -13.96 12.73
C ASP A 87 -5.02 -13.77 12.22
N ILE A 88 -4.87 -13.61 10.90
CA ILE A 88 -3.62 -13.22 10.22
C ILE A 88 -3.75 -11.78 9.76
N CYS A 89 -3.08 -10.89 10.50
CA CYS A 89 -3.06 -9.46 10.30
C CYS A 89 -2.07 -9.07 9.20
N THR A 90 -2.46 -8.10 8.39
CA THR A 90 -1.61 -7.52 7.35
C THR A 90 -1.42 -6.04 7.59
N GLN A 91 -0.21 -5.54 7.43
CA GLN A 91 0.09 -4.11 7.41
C GLN A 91 0.93 -3.76 6.18
N THR A 92 0.73 -2.57 5.62
CA THR A 92 1.58 -2.00 4.55
C THR A 92 2.76 -1.21 5.12
N PHE A 93 2.73 -0.90 6.42
CA PHE A 93 3.78 -0.21 7.14
C PHE A 93 3.91 -0.78 8.53
N TYR A 94 5.13 -1.13 8.92
CA TYR A 94 5.45 -1.51 10.29
C TYR A 94 6.87 -1.06 10.63
N LYS A 95 6.97 -0.24 11.68
CA LYS A 95 8.23 0.18 12.28
C LYS A 95 8.05 0.07 13.80
N PRO A 96 8.67 -0.92 14.47
CA PRO A 96 8.45 -1.15 15.89
C PRO A 96 8.66 0.08 16.79
N ASP A 97 9.63 0.93 16.45
CA ASP A 97 9.92 2.17 17.20
C ASP A 97 8.80 3.22 17.19
N VAL A 98 7.86 3.10 16.24
CA VAL A 98 6.76 4.03 15.96
C VAL A 98 5.40 3.39 16.22
N VAL A 99 5.23 2.12 15.83
CA VAL A 99 3.96 1.38 15.92
C VAL A 99 4.15 0.23 16.91
N ASP A 100 3.74 0.46 18.16
CA ASP A 100 3.68 -0.59 19.17
C ASP A 100 2.43 -1.46 18.95
N VAL A 101 2.66 -2.75 18.73
CA VAL A 101 1.60 -3.76 18.53
C VAL A 101 1.73 -4.92 19.52
N SER A 102 2.58 -4.79 20.55
CA SER A 102 2.87 -5.84 21.52
C SER A 102 1.64 -6.29 22.33
N ASP A 103 0.65 -5.40 22.45
CA ASP A 103 -0.64 -5.66 23.07
C ASP A 103 -1.63 -6.39 22.16
N LYS A 104 -1.45 -6.33 20.83
CA LYS A 104 -2.37 -6.84 19.81
C LYS A 104 -1.86 -8.04 19.03
N MET A 105 -0.55 -8.27 19.00
CA MET A 105 0.08 -9.34 18.21
C MET A 105 0.80 -10.35 19.10
N ILE A 106 0.85 -11.60 18.64
CA ILE A 106 1.66 -12.67 19.24
C ILE A 106 3.13 -12.42 18.90
N ASP A 107 4.03 -12.62 19.87
CA ASP A 107 5.47 -12.63 19.62
C ASP A 107 5.86 -13.91 18.87
N LEU A 108 6.35 -13.74 17.64
CA LEU A 108 6.70 -14.83 16.74
C LEU A 108 8.16 -15.29 16.88
N SER A 109 8.97 -14.62 17.71
CA SER A 109 10.41 -14.88 17.83
C SER A 109 10.77 -16.31 18.26
N GLY A 110 9.85 -17.01 18.92
CA GLY A 110 10.03 -18.38 19.40
C GLY A 110 9.66 -19.48 18.40
N TYR A 111 9.14 -19.17 17.21
CA TYR A 111 8.67 -20.17 16.25
C TYR A 111 9.71 -20.50 15.17
N ASP A 112 9.75 -21.77 14.79
CA ASP A 112 10.75 -22.36 13.87
C ASP A 112 10.76 -21.71 12.48
N PHE A 113 9.61 -21.27 11.97
CA PHE A 113 9.51 -20.64 10.67
C PHE A 113 10.25 -19.30 10.57
N THR A 114 10.56 -18.65 11.71
CA THR A 114 11.39 -17.43 11.69
C THR A 114 12.84 -17.72 11.27
N ASP A 115 13.32 -18.96 11.43
CA ASP A 115 14.65 -19.37 11.00
C ASP A 115 14.83 -19.32 9.47
N ASN A 116 13.74 -19.32 8.70
CA ASN A 116 13.78 -19.21 7.24
C ASN A 116 14.19 -17.82 6.76
N TYR A 117 14.02 -16.79 7.60
CA TYR A 117 14.28 -15.40 7.21
C TYR A 117 15.76 -15.05 7.30
N VAL A 118 16.20 -14.15 6.41
CA VAL A 118 17.50 -13.50 6.51
C VAL A 118 17.51 -12.62 7.77
N GLU A 119 18.52 -12.80 8.62
CA GLU A 119 18.60 -12.16 9.94
C GLU A 119 18.51 -10.63 9.87
N SER A 120 19.12 -10.00 8.86
CA SER A 120 19.04 -8.55 8.68
C SER A 120 17.62 -8.06 8.44
N ARG A 121 16.75 -8.86 7.82
CA ARG A 121 15.35 -8.51 7.55
C ARG A 121 14.52 -8.57 8.83
N LEU A 122 14.77 -9.57 9.68
CA LEU A 122 14.12 -9.66 11.00
C LEU A 122 14.58 -8.55 11.94
N LYS A 123 15.85 -8.15 11.86
CA LYS A 123 16.40 -7.05 12.67
C LYS A 123 15.65 -5.74 12.43
N ASP A 124 15.22 -5.46 11.20
CA ASP A 124 14.51 -4.23 10.84
C ASP A 124 13.10 -4.16 11.44
N VAL A 125 12.51 -5.30 11.81
CA VAL A 125 11.16 -5.43 12.39
C VAL A 125 11.18 -5.94 13.84
N SER A 126 12.36 -6.05 14.44
CA SER A 126 12.54 -6.55 15.80
C SER A 126 12.27 -5.44 16.82
N ASP A 127 11.56 -5.79 17.89
CA ASP A 127 11.30 -4.92 19.05
C ASP A 127 11.92 -5.53 20.31
N GLU A 128 13.09 -5.03 20.72
CA GLU A 128 13.86 -5.59 21.85
C GLU A 128 14.08 -7.12 21.81
N GLY A 129 14.05 -7.72 20.62
CA GLY A 129 14.19 -9.16 20.36
C GLY A 129 12.87 -9.90 20.07
N ALA A 130 11.71 -9.27 20.32
CA ALA A 130 10.41 -9.78 19.91
C ALA A 130 10.16 -9.54 18.41
N LEU A 131 9.36 -10.41 17.79
CA LEU A 131 8.97 -10.31 16.38
C LEU A 131 7.44 -10.37 16.26
N TYR A 132 6.78 -9.21 16.22
CA TYR A 132 5.31 -9.17 16.15
C TYR A 132 4.75 -9.23 14.74
N MET A 133 5.52 -8.76 13.75
CA MET A 133 5.16 -8.89 12.34
C MET A 133 6.38 -9.25 11.50
N LEU A 134 6.18 -10.15 10.54
CA LEU A 134 7.21 -10.64 9.64
C LEU A 134 7.08 -9.99 8.26
N PRO A 135 8.20 -9.57 7.63
CA PRO A 135 8.17 -8.99 6.30
C PRO A 135 7.79 -10.04 5.24
N SER A 136 7.16 -9.62 4.14
CA SER A 136 6.71 -10.51 3.06
C SER A 136 7.53 -10.38 1.79
N LEU A 137 7.28 -9.34 1.00
CA LEU A 137 7.99 -9.03 -0.24
C LEU A 137 8.46 -7.60 -0.13
N TYR A 138 9.66 -7.30 -0.60
CA TYR A 138 10.21 -5.97 -0.55
C TYR A 138 10.86 -5.57 -1.87
N ASN A 139 10.92 -4.27 -2.11
CA ASN A 139 11.71 -3.69 -3.19
C ASN A 139 12.99 -3.08 -2.61
N CYS A 140 14.04 -3.12 -3.40
CA CYS A 140 15.31 -2.47 -3.09
C CYS A 140 15.51 -1.30 -4.05
N TYR A 141 15.87 -0.14 -3.51
CA TYR A 141 16.23 1.06 -4.25
C TYR A 141 17.71 1.39 -4.04
N GLY A 142 18.35 1.72 -5.15
CA GLY A 142 19.72 2.23 -5.21
C GLY A 142 19.85 3.15 -6.41
N ILE A 143 21.07 3.44 -6.81
CA ILE A 143 21.37 4.27 -7.97
C ILE A 143 21.62 3.33 -9.15
N THR A 144 20.84 3.48 -10.22
CA THR A 144 21.02 2.65 -11.41
C THR A 144 22.27 3.11 -12.15
N TYR A 145 23.10 2.17 -12.62
CA TYR A 145 24.29 2.47 -13.40
C TYR A 145 24.39 1.64 -14.67
N ASN A 146 25.03 2.19 -15.70
CA ASN A 146 25.28 1.52 -16.98
C ASN A 146 26.59 0.71 -16.94
N LYS A 147 26.47 -0.62 -16.86
CA LYS A 147 27.62 -1.55 -16.86
C LYS A 147 28.39 -1.50 -18.17
N THR A 148 27.68 -1.42 -19.29
CA THR A 148 28.29 -1.40 -20.63
C THR A 148 29.22 -0.19 -20.79
N LEU A 149 28.81 0.98 -20.30
CA LEU A 149 29.65 2.18 -20.34
C LEU A 149 30.89 2.06 -19.42
N LEU A 150 30.74 1.53 -18.20
CA LEU A 150 31.90 1.27 -17.34
C LEU A 150 32.90 0.32 -18.01
N GLU A 151 32.42 -0.80 -18.57
CA GLU A 151 33.24 -1.80 -19.27
C GLU A 151 33.92 -1.20 -20.51
N LYS A 152 33.18 -0.47 -21.33
CA LYS A 152 33.68 0.18 -22.56
C LYS A 152 34.85 1.13 -22.29
N HIS A 153 34.80 1.84 -21.16
CA HIS A 153 35.83 2.80 -20.78
C HIS A 153 36.90 2.23 -19.83
N GLY A 154 36.76 0.97 -19.40
CA GLY A 154 37.67 0.34 -18.42
C GLY A 154 37.58 0.98 -17.03
N TRP A 155 36.43 1.57 -16.70
CA TRP A 155 36.15 2.16 -15.40
C TRP A 155 35.62 1.12 -14.42
N LYS A 156 35.85 1.37 -13.13
CA LYS A 156 35.27 0.56 -12.05
C LYS A 156 34.07 1.29 -11.48
N LEU A 157 33.10 0.52 -10.99
CA LEU A 157 32.01 1.05 -10.19
C LEU A 157 32.59 1.64 -8.88
N PRO A 158 32.26 2.88 -8.51
CA PRO A 158 32.79 3.49 -7.31
C PRO A 158 32.13 2.89 -6.07
N THR A 159 32.94 2.72 -5.02
CA THR A 159 32.50 2.19 -3.72
C THR A 159 32.58 3.21 -2.60
N SER A 160 33.02 4.43 -2.90
CA SER A 160 33.06 5.57 -1.99
C SER A 160 32.82 6.86 -2.76
N PHE A 161 32.51 7.95 -2.05
CA PHE A 161 32.37 9.26 -2.69
C PHE A 161 33.66 9.71 -3.36
N THR A 162 34.83 9.45 -2.75
CA THR A 162 36.13 9.79 -3.34
C THR A 162 36.36 9.08 -4.68
N GLU A 163 36.01 7.79 -4.78
CA GLU A 163 36.12 7.07 -6.06
C GLU A 163 35.11 7.59 -7.10
N LEU A 164 33.94 8.05 -6.66
CA LEU A 164 32.93 8.67 -7.52
C LEU A 164 33.42 10.04 -8.05
N GLU A 165 34.15 10.82 -7.25
CA GLU A 165 34.80 12.06 -7.69
C GLU A 165 35.81 11.80 -8.82
N GLU A 166 36.68 10.81 -8.65
CA GLU A 166 37.64 10.42 -9.70
C GLU A 166 36.95 9.92 -10.98
N LEU A 167 35.82 9.23 -10.84
CA LEU A 167 35.04 8.74 -11.98
C LEU A 167 34.32 9.89 -12.70
N ALA A 168 33.80 10.88 -11.96
CA ALA A 168 33.14 12.04 -12.54
C ALA A 168 34.06 12.84 -13.45
N ASP A 169 35.32 13.05 -13.05
CA ASP A 169 36.32 13.71 -13.88
C ASP A 169 36.59 12.92 -15.18
N LYS A 170 36.73 11.59 -15.08
CA LYS A 170 36.91 10.72 -16.26
C LYS A 170 35.69 10.73 -17.19
N ALA A 171 34.49 10.71 -16.63
CA ALA A 171 33.23 10.77 -17.38
C ALA A 171 33.14 12.08 -18.17
N LYS A 172 33.45 13.20 -17.51
CA LYS A 172 33.49 14.53 -18.12
C LYS A 172 34.51 14.61 -19.25
N GLU A 173 35.73 14.11 -19.06
CA GLU A 173 36.77 14.07 -20.10
C GLU A 173 36.36 13.23 -21.31
N ALA A 174 35.60 12.16 -21.09
CA ALA A 174 35.09 11.28 -22.13
C ALA A 174 33.78 11.77 -22.79
N GLY A 175 33.20 12.88 -22.34
CA GLY A 175 31.91 13.39 -22.83
C GLY A 175 30.73 12.48 -22.45
N VAL A 176 30.84 11.76 -21.34
CA VAL A 176 29.79 10.91 -20.76
C VAL A 176 29.09 11.71 -19.66
N THR A 177 27.77 11.79 -19.71
CA THR A 177 26.95 12.43 -18.67
C THR A 177 27.08 11.61 -17.38
N LEU A 178 27.39 12.27 -16.25
CA LEU A 178 27.58 11.54 -15.00
C LEU A 178 26.27 10.92 -14.52
N CYS A 179 25.23 11.74 -14.31
CA CYS A 179 23.96 11.29 -13.77
C CYS A 179 22.78 11.99 -14.45
N MET A 180 21.63 11.33 -14.41
CA MET A 180 20.32 11.93 -14.66
C MET A 180 19.42 11.68 -13.44
N ALA A 181 18.65 12.67 -13.00
CA ALA A 181 17.76 12.53 -11.86
C ALA A 181 16.29 12.66 -12.27
N GLN A 182 15.48 11.67 -11.88
CA GLN A 182 14.03 11.68 -12.07
C GLN A 182 13.37 12.74 -11.17
N ILE A 183 12.58 13.64 -11.75
CA ILE A 183 12.06 14.83 -11.06
C ILE A 183 10.58 15.10 -11.35
N GLN A 184 9.85 14.15 -11.95
CA GLN A 184 8.41 14.30 -12.18
C GLN A 184 7.64 14.57 -10.89
N TYR A 185 8.03 13.89 -9.80
CA TYR A 185 7.32 13.96 -8.52
C TYR A 185 8.19 14.59 -7.43
N PRO A 186 7.68 15.59 -6.68
CA PRO A 186 8.37 16.17 -5.52
C PRO A 186 8.80 15.10 -4.51
N GLY A 187 7.99 14.06 -4.31
CA GLY A 187 8.31 12.95 -3.42
C GLY A 187 9.62 12.24 -3.77
N SER A 188 9.97 12.12 -5.06
CA SER A 188 11.26 11.54 -5.48
C SER A 188 12.43 12.39 -4.99
N ALA A 189 12.33 13.71 -5.11
CA ALA A 189 13.37 14.63 -4.65
C ALA A 189 13.50 14.65 -3.13
N PHE A 190 12.38 14.56 -2.39
CA PHE A 190 12.40 14.34 -0.95
C PHE A 190 13.18 13.06 -0.58
N GLN A 191 12.92 11.95 -1.28
CA GLN A 191 13.66 10.71 -1.04
C GLN A 191 15.16 10.83 -1.31
N TYR A 192 15.60 11.69 -2.23
CA TYR A 192 17.03 11.90 -2.45
C TYR A 192 17.73 12.48 -1.22
N ILE A 193 17.05 13.35 -0.46
CA ILE A 193 17.56 13.87 0.82
C ILE A 193 17.72 12.70 1.80
N CYS A 194 16.65 11.94 2.01
CA CYS A 194 16.63 10.83 2.96
C CYS A 194 17.71 9.79 2.63
N ASN A 195 17.75 9.32 1.38
CA ASN A 195 18.62 8.23 0.97
C ASN A 195 20.11 8.61 1.02
N ILE A 196 20.46 9.84 0.66
CA ILE A 196 21.85 10.34 0.78
C ILE A 196 22.22 10.49 2.27
N ALA A 197 21.32 11.01 3.10
CA ALA A 197 21.55 11.17 4.53
C ALA A 197 21.59 9.82 5.29
N ASP A 198 20.92 8.79 4.78
CA ASP A 198 20.98 7.42 5.32
C ASP A 198 22.36 6.77 5.15
N ALA A 199 23.10 7.11 4.10
CA ALA A 199 24.52 6.74 3.96
C ALA A 199 25.44 7.50 4.95
N GLY A 200 24.86 8.41 5.76
CA GLY A 200 25.54 9.26 6.72
C GLY A 200 24.88 9.21 8.11
N PHE A 201 24.30 10.33 8.54
CA PHE A 201 23.74 10.49 9.88
C PHE A 201 22.48 9.67 10.13
N LEU A 202 21.52 9.65 9.19
CA LEU A 202 20.23 8.98 9.38
C LEU A 202 20.36 7.45 9.54
N GLY A 203 21.38 6.85 8.94
CA GLY A 203 21.70 5.42 9.11
C GLY A 203 22.28 5.06 10.48
N THR A 204 22.61 6.04 11.34
CA THR A 204 23.13 5.80 12.68
C THR A 204 22.02 5.65 13.72
N MET A 205 22.32 5.07 14.89
CA MET A 205 21.38 5.04 16.02
C MET A 205 20.89 6.45 16.42
N SER A 206 21.79 7.43 16.44
CA SER A 206 21.44 8.83 16.74
C SER A 206 20.54 9.43 15.67
N GLY A 207 20.77 9.11 14.39
CA GLY A 207 19.90 9.53 13.29
C GLY A 207 18.50 8.94 13.38
N LYS A 208 18.39 7.64 13.68
CA LYS A 208 17.09 6.98 13.90
C LYS A 208 16.31 7.59 15.07
N GLN A 209 17.00 7.89 16.18
CA GLN A 209 16.40 8.60 17.31
C GLN A 209 15.99 10.02 16.92
N TRP A 210 16.82 10.74 16.16
CA TRP A 210 16.49 12.06 15.65
C TRP A 210 15.24 12.05 14.77
N GLN A 211 15.05 11.05 13.89
CA GLN A 211 13.81 10.94 13.11
C GLN A 211 12.57 10.88 14.01
N LYS A 212 12.61 10.11 15.09
CA LYS A 212 11.51 10.02 16.07
C LYS A 212 11.28 11.35 16.79
N ASP A 213 12.36 12.03 17.14
CA ASP A 213 12.28 13.32 17.82
C ASP A 213 11.77 14.41 16.87
N TYR A 214 12.17 14.42 15.60
CA TYR A 214 11.65 15.33 14.58
C TYR A 214 10.16 15.14 14.35
N LEU A 215 9.71 13.89 14.14
CA LEU A 215 8.29 13.55 13.97
C LEU A 215 7.43 13.87 15.20
N SER A 216 8.02 14.03 16.38
CA SER A 216 7.33 14.43 17.60
C SER A 216 7.56 15.90 18.00
N GLY A 217 8.22 16.69 17.16
CA GLY A 217 8.49 18.11 17.40
C GLY A 217 9.56 18.40 18.46
N LYS A 218 10.39 17.42 18.81
CA LYS A 218 11.45 17.52 19.82
C LYS A 218 12.83 17.85 19.24
N ALA A 219 13.01 17.72 17.93
CA ALA A 219 14.27 18.04 17.25
C ALA A 219 13.97 18.66 15.89
N ASN A 220 14.80 19.59 15.42
CA ASN A 220 14.70 20.21 14.09
C ASN A 220 15.99 19.93 13.29
N VAL A 221 16.03 20.34 12.03
CA VAL A 221 17.19 20.19 11.15
C VAL A 221 18.29 21.19 11.53
N SER A 222 17.96 22.49 11.61
CA SER A 222 18.96 23.56 11.74
C SER A 222 19.81 23.51 13.02
N ASP A 223 19.25 23.02 14.14
CA ASP A 223 19.95 22.89 15.42
C ASP A 223 20.62 21.51 15.59
N THR A 224 20.50 20.62 14.60
CA THR A 224 21.09 19.27 14.65
C THR A 224 22.33 19.18 13.77
N GLU A 225 23.51 19.12 14.41
CA GLU A 225 24.82 19.02 13.74
C GLU A 225 24.86 17.90 12.68
N GLY A 226 24.44 16.67 13.02
CA GLY A 226 24.45 15.55 12.09
C GLY A 226 23.52 15.72 10.87
N MET A 227 22.45 16.48 11.00
CA MET A 227 21.60 16.82 9.86
C MET A 227 22.22 17.91 9.00
N MET A 228 22.85 18.92 9.60
CA MET A 228 23.58 19.94 8.85
C MET A 228 24.78 19.33 8.09
N ASP A 229 25.49 18.38 8.68
CA ASP A 229 26.52 17.59 7.98
C ASP A 229 25.92 16.84 6.78
N SER A 230 24.72 16.29 6.92
CA SER A 230 24.01 15.61 5.82
C SER A 230 23.63 16.59 4.71
N MET A 231 23.20 17.82 5.05
CA MET A 231 22.91 18.87 4.08
C MET A 231 24.18 19.30 3.32
N GLU A 232 25.31 19.47 4.01
CA GLU A 232 26.60 19.72 3.36
C GLU A 232 27.01 18.59 2.42
N TYR A 233 26.75 17.34 2.82
CA TYR A 233 27.03 16.18 1.99
C TYR A 233 26.15 16.13 0.74
N ILE A 234 24.85 16.43 0.85
CA ILE A 234 23.95 16.57 -0.31
C ILE A 234 24.44 17.68 -1.26
N GLN A 235 24.96 18.78 -0.73
CA GLN A 235 25.58 19.83 -1.55
C GLN A 235 26.81 19.32 -2.31
N LYS A 236 27.65 18.45 -1.71
CA LYS A 236 28.76 17.78 -2.42
C LYS A 236 28.22 16.92 -3.57
N TRP A 237 27.17 16.14 -3.36
CA TRP A 237 26.52 15.33 -4.41
C TRP A 237 26.00 16.19 -5.57
N LYS A 238 25.37 17.33 -5.28
CA LYS A 238 24.95 18.29 -6.32
C LYS A 238 26.15 18.82 -7.10
N ASN A 239 27.19 19.29 -6.40
CA ASN A 239 28.37 19.87 -7.04
C ASN A 239 29.09 18.88 -7.95
N LEU A 240 29.06 17.60 -7.59
CA LEU A 240 29.64 16.53 -8.39
C LEU A 240 28.83 16.22 -9.67
N GLY A 241 27.54 16.57 -9.69
CA GLY A 241 26.62 16.30 -10.79
C GLY A 241 25.74 15.06 -10.60
N MET A 242 25.70 14.46 -9.40
CA MET A 242 24.85 13.30 -9.11
C MET A 242 23.36 13.66 -9.00
N LEU A 243 23.06 14.93 -8.76
CA LEU A 243 21.70 15.48 -8.72
C LEU A 243 21.36 16.28 -9.99
N ASP A 244 22.09 16.08 -11.08
CA ASP A 244 21.85 16.78 -12.34
C ASP A 244 20.53 16.32 -12.98
N CYS A 245 19.60 17.27 -13.13
CA CYS A 245 18.30 17.08 -13.77
C CYS A 245 18.16 17.86 -15.09
N SER A 246 19.25 18.43 -15.62
CA SER A 246 19.21 19.28 -16.83
C SER A 246 18.71 18.57 -18.08
N ASN A 247 18.94 17.24 -18.16
CA ASN A 247 18.49 16.38 -19.26
C ASN A 247 17.24 15.55 -18.91
N SER A 248 16.54 15.90 -17.83
CA SER A 248 15.37 15.16 -17.35
C SER A 248 14.07 15.85 -17.76
N ASP A 249 13.01 15.08 -18.01
CA ASP A 249 11.67 15.60 -18.26
C ASP A 249 10.95 15.80 -16.90
N PRO A 250 10.55 17.03 -16.54
CA PRO A 250 9.90 17.32 -15.26
C PRO A 250 8.43 16.91 -15.19
N VAL A 251 7.84 16.41 -16.29
CA VAL A 251 6.42 16.02 -16.39
C VAL A 251 6.28 14.51 -16.54
N ASP A 252 7.26 13.82 -17.10
CA ASP A 252 7.19 12.39 -17.40
C ASP A 252 8.55 11.70 -17.23
N ASP A 253 8.75 11.05 -16.08
CA ASP A 253 9.98 10.33 -15.79
C ASP A 253 10.24 9.16 -16.77
N SER A 254 9.23 8.69 -17.49
CA SER A 254 9.41 7.64 -18.52
C SER A 254 10.31 8.09 -19.65
N LYS A 255 10.25 9.37 -20.02
CA LYS A 255 11.16 9.95 -21.02
C LYS A 255 12.57 10.12 -20.47
N THR A 256 12.70 10.49 -19.19
CA THR A 256 14.01 10.53 -18.51
C THR A 256 14.66 9.15 -18.50
N ARG A 257 13.90 8.09 -18.18
CA ARG A 257 14.37 6.70 -18.23
C ARG A 257 14.74 6.29 -19.66
N GLU A 258 13.91 6.61 -20.65
CA GLU A 258 14.21 6.32 -22.06
C GLU A 258 15.50 7.02 -22.53
N ALA A 259 15.68 8.29 -22.16
CA ALA A 259 16.88 9.06 -22.48
C ALA A 259 18.14 8.50 -21.80
N PHE A 260 18.02 7.99 -20.57
CA PHE A 260 19.10 7.28 -19.89
C PHE A 260 19.44 5.96 -20.61
N ILE A 261 18.44 5.13 -20.93
CA ILE A 261 18.61 3.82 -21.59
C ILE A 261 19.28 3.96 -22.96
N LYS A 262 18.87 4.97 -23.75
CA LYS A 262 19.39 5.20 -25.12
C LYS A 262 20.61 6.12 -25.16
N GLY A 263 20.90 6.78 -24.04
CA GLY A 263 21.86 7.87 -23.96
C GLY A 263 23.27 7.45 -23.56
N ASN A 264 24.10 8.46 -23.31
CA ASN A 264 25.48 8.31 -22.87
C ASN A 264 25.63 8.79 -21.42
N SER A 265 24.81 8.25 -20.52
CA SER A 265 24.75 8.63 -19.10
C SER A 265 25.16 7.45 -18.22
N LEU A 266 26.03 7.67 -17.22
CA LEU A 266 26.52 6.61 -16.34
C LEU A 266 25.51 6.20 -15.28
N PHE A 267 24.87 7.17 -14.62
CA PHE A 267 23.99 6.94 -13.48
C PHE A 267 22.58 7.49 -13.73
N LEU A 268 21.59 6.86 -13.10
CA LEU A 268 20.22 7.33 -13.01
C LEU A 268 19.77 7.29 -11.56
N LEU A 269 19.32 8.43 -11.06
CA LEU A 269 18.73 8.59 -9.74
C LEU A 269 17.20 8.50 -9.83
N GLY A 270 16.58 7.75 -8.92
CA GLY A 270 15.14 7.50 -8.87
C GLY A 270 14.77 6.04 -9.18
N PRO A 271 13.47 5.73 -9.26
CA PRO A 271 12.98 4.36 -9.43
C PRO A 271 13.50 3.69 -10.71
N GLN A 272 13.87 2.40 -10.60
CA GLN A 272 14.42 1.60 -11.71
C GLN A 272 13.36 0.90 -12.60
N ASN A 273 12.08 1.11 -12.33
CA ASN A 273 10.98 0.38 -12.97
C ASN A 273 11.00 0.55 -14.50
N GLY A 274 10.84 -0.56 -15.22
CA GLY A 274 10.82 -0.59 -16.69
C GLY A 274 12.18 -0.53 -17.39
N ILE A 275 13.30 -0.43 -16.66
CA ILE A 275 14.64 -0.36 -17.28
C ILE A 275 15.09 -1.71 -17.86
N MET A 276 14.90 -2.83 -17.14
CA MET A 276 15.30 -4.17 -17.60
C MET A 276 14.34 -4.78 -18.62
N GLU A 277 13.10 -4.31 -18.66
CA GLU A 277 12.05 -4.82 -19.54
C GLU A 277 12.09 -4.18 -20.94
N SER A 278 12.94 -3.19 -21.14
CA SER A 278 13.08 -2.51 -22.43
C SER A 278 13.71 -3.43 -23.47
N GLU A 279 12.93 -3.91 -24.45
CA GLU A 279 13.45 -4.71 -25.57
C GLU A 279 14.43 -3.92 -26.47
N ASP A 280 14.46 -2.59 -26.32
CA ASP A 280 15.30 -1.67 -27.11
C ASP A 280 16.70 -1.46 -26.52
N THR A 281 17.04 -2.02 -25.34
CA THR A 281 18.37 -1.82 -24.76
C THR A 281 19.40 -2.84 -25.24
N THR A 282 20.54 -2.35 -25.74
CA THR A 282 21.76 -3.16 -25.90
C THR A 282 22.64 -3.15 -24.66
N ASP A 283 22.39 -2.19 -23.76
CA ASP A 283 23.21 -1.97 -22.57
C ASP A 283 22.71 -2.79 -21.39
N LYS A 284 23.65 -3.18 -20.54
CA LYS A 284 23.39 -3.86 -19.27
C LYS A 284 23.44 -2.84 -18.15
N PHE A 285 22.52 -2.97 -17.19
CA PHE A 285 22.43 -2.10 -16.03
C PHE A 285 22.64 -2.86 -14.72
N GLY A 286 22.96 -2.13 -13.67
CA GLY A 286 23.01 -2.64 -12.30
C GLY A 286 22.59 -1.56 -11.30
N LEU A 287 22.54 -1.93 -10.03
CA LEU A 287 22.29 -1.00 -8.91
C LEU A 287 23.57 -0.83 -8.08
N MET A 288 23.86 0.40 -7.68
CA MET A 288 24.87 0.71 -6.68
C MET A 288 24.21 1.35 -5.44
N PRO A 289 24.77 1.18 -4.24
CA PRO A 289 24.21 1.77 -3.04
C PRO A 289 24.38 3.30 -3.05
N TYR A 290 23.66 3.99 -2.16
CA TYR A 290 24.00 5.34 -1.79
C TYR A 290 25.32 5.32 -1.03
N LEU A 291 26.26 6.19 -1.44
CA LEU A 291 27.65 6.12 -0.99
C LEU A 291 27.90 7.02 0.23
N SER A 292 28.55 6.47 1.25
CA SER A 292 29.20 7.26 2.30
C SER A 292 30.54 7.80 1.80
N GLU A 293 31.08 8.81 2.48
CA GLU A 293 32.31 9.47 2.05
C GLU A 293 33.48 8.48 1.89
N ASP A 294 33.61 7.54 2.83
CA ASP A 294 34.64 6.50 2.85
C ASP A 294 34.19 5.10 2.37
N GLY A 295 32.92 4.95 1.97
CA GLY A 295 32.32 3.67 1.57
C GLY A 295 31.89 2.74 2.71
N SER A 296 32.20 3.07 3.97
CA SER A 296 31.95 2.18 5.12
C SER A 296 30.49 2.06 5.55
N LYS A 297 29.64 3.00 5.13
CA LYS A 297 28.21 3.09 5.47
C LYS A 297 27.33 3.13 4.23
N ASN A 298 27.81 2.56 3.13
CA ASN A 298 27.01 2.46 1.92
C ASN A 298 25.72 1.68 2.20
N VAL A 299 24.59 2.16 1.68
CA VAL A 299 23.28 1.55 1.95
C VAL A 299 22.41 1.46 0.71
N PHE A 300 21.64 0.38 0.63
CA PHE A 300 20.44 0.33 -0.19
C PHE A 300 19.20 0.63 0.64
N ILE A 301 18.16 1.14 0.00
CA ILE A 301 16.91 1.46 0.67
C ILE A 301 15.92 0.31 0.42
N LEU A 302 15.31 -0.22 1.47
CA LEU A 302 14.30 -1.26 1.34
C LEU A 302 12.92 -0.71 1.66
N ASN A 303 11.96 -1.08 0.80
CA ASN A 303 10.55 -0.85 1.04
C ASN A 303 9.85 -2.20 1.10
N VAL A 304 9.38 -2.58 2.29
CA VAL A 304 8.62 -3.81 2.51
C VAL A 304 7.17 -3.53 2.15
N ASN A 305 6.61 -4.33 1.23
CA ASN A 305 5.28 -4.12 0.71
C ASN A 305 4.18 -4.59 1.65
N ARG A 306 4.44 -5.67 2.42
CA ARG A 306 3.51 -6.25 3.39
C ARG A 306 4.25 -6.82 4.59
N PHE A 307 3.63 -6.69 5.76
CA PHE A 307 4.01 -7.34 7.01
C PHE A 307 2.85 -8.20 7.50
N TYR A 308 3.17 -9.37 8.04
CA TYR A 308 2.18 -10.32 8.57
C TYR A 308 2.41 -10.62 10.04
N GLY A 309 1.36 -10.53 10.84
CA GLY A 309 1.37 -10.87 12.26
C GLY A 309 0.19 -11.76 12.63
N LEU A 310 0.27 -12.42 13.79
CA LEU A 310 -0.85 -13.18 14.35
C LEU A 310 -1.54 -12.36 15.43
N ASN A 311 -2.86 -12.27 15.34
CA ASN A 311 -3.67 -11.59 16.33
C ASN A 311 -3.58 -12.30 17.69
N LYS A 312 -3.26 -11.55 18.74
CA LYS A 312 -3.12 -12.06 20.11
C LYS A 312 -4.39 -12.69 20.66
N LYS A 313 -5.57 -12.33 20.13
CA LYS A 313 -6.85 -12.95 20.51
C LYS A 313 -6.87 -14.47 20.25
N LEU A 314 -6.07 -14.96 19.29
CA LEU A 314 -5.89 -16.40 19.03
C LEU A 314 -5.38 -17.18 20.24
N GLU A 315 -4.69 -16.56 21.21
CA GLU A 315 -4.25 -17.23 22.44
C GLU A 315 -5.43 -17.78 23.27
N ASN A 316 -6.65 -17.27 23.05
CA ASN A 316 -7.87 -17.74 23.69
C ASN A 316 -8.48 -18.97 22.99
N ASP A 317 -8.01 -19.33 21.80
CA ASP A 317 -8.44 -20.49 21.02
C ASP A 317 -7.24 -21.32 20.54
N PRO A 318 -6.82 -22.33 21.32
CA PRO A 318 -5.66 -23.14 20.97
C PRO A 318 -5.77 -23.92 19.65
N GLU A 319 -6.97 -24.36 19.25
CA GLU A 319 -7.18 -25.10 17.99
C GLU A 319 -6.97 -24.14 16.82
N LYS A 320 -7.58 -22.95 16.88
CA LYS A 320 -7.44 -21.91 15.86
C LYS A 320 -6.03 -21.33 15.78
N LEU A 321 -5.36 -21.14 16.92
CA LEU A 321 -3.96 -20.71 16.97
C LEU A 321 -3.02 -21.71 16.29
N GLU A 322 -3.22 -23.01 16.52
CA GLU A 322 -2.43 -24.06 15.87
C GLU A 322 -2.57 -23.98 14.34
N ASP A 323 -3.79 -23.80 13.84
CA ASP A 323 -4.04 -23.65 12.41
C ASP A 323 -3.47 -22.35 11.84
N ALA A 324 -3.61 -21.22 12.54
CA ALA A 324 -3.00 -19.96 12.13
C ALA A 324 -1.46 -20.06 12.04
N LEU A 325 -0.82 -20.78 12.98
CA LEU A 325 0.62 -21.06 12.95
C LEU A 325 1.03 -21.94 11.76
N LYS A 326 0.21 -22.91 11.36
CA LYS A 326 0.44 -23.70 10.14
C LYS A 326 0.40 -22.83 8.89
N VAL A 327 -0.55 -21.89 8.81
CA VAL A 327 -0.63 -20.91 7.71
C VAL A 327 0.60 -20.00 7.71
N MET A 328 1.01 -19.48 8.87
CA MET A 328 2.24 -18.67 8.99
C MET A 328 3.48 -19.46 8.57
N LYS A 329 3.56 -20.76 8.88
CA LYS A 329 4.66 -21.62 8.44
C LYS A 329 4.75 -21.73 6.92
N VAL A 330 3.61 -21.81 6.22
CA VAL A 330 3.57 -21.77 4.75
C VAL A 330 3.95 -20.37 4.26
N LEU A 331 3.34 -19.33 4.83
CA LEU A 331 3.61 -17.94 4.49
C LEU A 331 5.11 -17.61 4.60
N SER A 332 5.80 -18.14 5.61
CA SER A 332 7.23 -17.96 5.86
C SER A 332 8.16 -18.86 5.01
N THR A 333 7.77 -19.17 3.79
CA THR A 333 8.57 -19.92 2.80
C THR A 333 8.61 -19.19 1.46
N VAL A 334 9.61 -19.51 0.62
CA VAL A 334 9.70 -18.97 -0.75
C VAL A 334 8.43 -19.31 -1.53
N GLU A 335 7.99 -20.57 -1.52
CA GLU A 335 6.83 -21.03 -2.27
C GLU A 335 5.54 -20.37 -1.75
N GLY A 336 5.33 -20.35 -0.44
CA GLY A 336 4.12 -19.79 0.17
C GLY A 336 3.97 -18.29 -0.01
N THR A 337 5.03 -17.51 0.23
CA THR A 337 4.95 -16.06 -0.07
C THR A 337 4.83 -15.81 -1.57
N SER A 338 5.55 -16.56 -2.41
CA SER A 338 5.47 -16.36 -3.87
C SER A 338 4.06 -16.60 -4.40
N ALA A 339 3.33 -17.55 -3.84
CA ALA A 339 1.94 -17.84 -4.25
C ALA A 339 1.00 -16.63 -4.10
N LEU A 340 1.31 -15.67 -3.23
CA LEU A 340 0.50 -14.45 -3.05
C LEU A 340 0.72 -13.38 -4.11
N TYR A 341 1.75 -13.50 -4.94
CA TYR A 341 2.15 -12.45 -5.87
C TYR A 341 2.16 -12.96 -7.32
N PRO A 342 1.75 -12.12 -8.28
CA PRO A 342 1.93 -12.44 -9.68
C PRO A 342 3.43 -12.44 -10.05
N ASP A 343 3.79 -13.21 -11.08
CA ASP A 343 5.17 -13.34 -11.57
C ASP A 343 5.85 -11.99 -11.85
N SER A 344 5.10 -11.00 -12.35
CA SER A 344 5.62 -9.65 -12.61
C SER A 344 6.10 -8.95 -11.34
N THR A 345 5.33 -9.07 -10.24
CA THR A 345 5.70 -8.52 -8.93
C THR A 345 6.92 -9.24 -8.36
N LEU A 346 7.00 -10.56 -8.50
CA LEU A 346 8.15 -11.35 -8.04
C LEU A 346 9.44 -10.99 -8.78
N LYS A 347 9.37 -10.74 -10.09
CA LYS A 347 10.53 -10.28 -10.89
C LYS A 347 11.04 -8.90 -10.49
N ALA A 348 10.15 -8.04 -9.99
CA ALA A 348 10.46 -6.70 -9.54
C ALA A 348 10.76 -6.59 -8.04
N GLY A 349 10.68 -7.69 -7.29
CA GLY A 349 10.79 -7.73 -5.83
C GLY A 349 11.82 -8.74 -5.33
N LEU A 350 11.96 -8.78 -4.01
CA LEU A 350 12.78 -9.73 -3.28
C LEU A 350 11.97 -10.35 -2.14
N LEU A 351 12.31 -11.59 -1.83
CA LEU A 351 11.77 -12.30 -0.68
C LEU A 351 12.79 -12.29 0.47
N PRO A 352 12.36 -12.22 1.74
CA PRO A 352 13.22 -12.05 2.90
C PRO A 352 13.79 -13.37 3.42
N PHE A 353 13.78 -14.43 2.61
CA PHE A 353 14.17 -15.79 3.01
C PHE A 353 15.62 -16.11 2.61
N LYS A 354 16.29 -16.94 3.42
CA LYS A 354 17.69 -17.35 3.21
C LYS A 354 17.91 -18.15 1.92
N ASP A 355 16.89 -18.86 1.47
CA ASP A 355 16.85 -19.70 0.27
C ASP A 355 16.30 -18.97 -0.96
N ALA A 356 15.77 -17.76 -0.80
CA ALA A 356 15.33 -16.92 -1.91
C ALA A 356 16.53 -16.53 -2.78
N LYS A 357 16.39 -16.74 -4.09
CA LYS A 357 17.42 -16.38 -5.07
C LYS A 357 17.05 -15.11 -5.81
N ALA A 358 18.05 -14.29 -6.09
CA ALA A 358 17.91 -13.03 -6.83
C ALA A 358 18.48 -13.12 -8.26
N ASP A 359 18.95 -14.30 -8.70
CA ASP A 359 19.80 -14.51 -9.89
C ASP A 359 19.24 -13.90 -11.19
N ASP A 360 17.92 -13.82 -11.33
CA ASP A 360 17.22 -13.30 -12.53
C ASP A 360 16.67 -11.86 -12.35
N THR A 361 17.10 -11.14 -11.32
CA THR A 361 16.60 -9.80 -10.96
C THR A 361 17.69 -8.72 -11.02
N PHE A 362 17.30 -7.44 -10.94
CA PHE A 362 18.22 -6.31 -10.69
C PHE A 362 19.13 -6.49 -9.48
N TYR A 363 18.77 -7.42 -8.59
CA TYR A 363 19.32 -7.55 -7.28
C TYR A 363 20.40 -8.63 -7.16
N ALA A 364 20.61 -9.44 -8.21
CA ALA A 364 21.58 -10.53 -8.22
C ALA A 364 22.97 -10.07 -7.73
N ASP A 365 23.50 -8.99 -8.33
CA ASP A 365 24.84 -8.48 -8.02
C ASP A 365 24.96 -7.85 -6.62
N ILE A 366 23.83 -7.52 -5.98
CA ILE A 366 23.81 -6.81 -4.69
C ILE A 366 23.28 -7.69 -3.55
N SER A 367 22.89 -8.94 -3.82
CA SER A 367 22.24 -9.84 -2.87
C SER A 367 23.09 -10.06 -1.60
N ASP A 368 24.39 -10.29 -1.74
CA ASP A 368 25.29 -10.44 -0.60
C ASP A 368 25.38 -9.15 0.23
N PHE A 369 25.38 -8.00 -0.42
CA PHE A 369 25.50 -6.69 0.23
C PHE A 369 24.24 -6.37 1.06
N ILE A 370 23.06 -6.64 0.52
CA ILE A 370 21.80 -6.47 1.24
C ILE A 370 21.64 -7.52 2.35
N ASN A 371 22.06 -8.78 2.13
CA ASN A 371 21.98 -9.84 3.13
C ASN A 371 22.95 -9.63 4.30
N ALA A 372 24.06 -8.92 4.07
CA ALA A 372 24.96 -8.45 5.11
C ALA A 372 24.38 -7.30 5.96
N GLY A 373 23.19 -6.80 5.64
CA GLY A 373 22.49 -5.77 6.42
C GLY A 373 22.90 -4.34 6.09
N ASN A 374 23.55 -4.10 4.94
CA ASN A 374 23.87 -2.75 4.47
C ASN A 374 22.64 -2.10 3.81
N THR A 375 21.58 -1.95 4.60
CA THR A 375 20.27 -1.47 4.16
C THR A 375 19.64 -0.56 5.20
N THR A 376 18.74 0.31 4.75
CA THR A 376 17.88 1.13 5.61
C THR A 376 16.42 1.07 5.14
N PRO A 377 15.42 1.17 6.03
CA PRO A 377 14.02 1.27 5.62
C PRO A 377 13.72 2.57 4.88
N PHE A 378 12.81 2.52 3.91
CA PHE A 378 12.30 3.67 3.18
C PHE A 378 11.58 4.67 4.11
N ILE A 379 11.95 5.95 4.05
CA ILE A 379 11.39 7.01 4.90
C ILE A 379 10.22 7.66 4.17
N TYR A 380 8.99 7.41 4.61
CA TYR A 380 7.80 8.02 4.01
C TYR A 380 6.71 8.28 5.06
N SER A 381 6.27 7.23 5.74
CA SER A 381 5.19 7.33 6.72
C SER A 381 5.56 8.22 7.89
N GLY A 382 4.65 9.12 8.26
CA GLY A 382 4.85 10.18 9.26
C GLY A 382 5.42 11.48 8.68
N TRP A 383 5.93 11.48 7.45
CA TRP A 383 6.52 12.66 6.80
C TRP A 383 5.58 13.30 5.77
N GLU A 384 4.34 12.79 5.62
CA GLU A 384 3.41 13.14 4.53
C GLU A 384 3.23 14.65 4.36
N ASN A 385 3.14 15.37 5.47
CA ASN A 385 2.91 16.82 5.49
C ASN A 385 4.12 17.66 5.03
N THR A 386 5.33 17.07 4.93
CA THR A 386 6.52 17.78 4.42
C THR A 386 7.01 17.25 3.07
N ILE A 387 6.64 16.03 2.66
CA ILE A 387 7.12 15.38 1.43
C ILE A 387 7.00 16.30 0.20
N VAL A 388 5.83 16.92 -0.01
CA VAL A 388 5.60 17.74 -1.20
C VAL A 388 6.34 19.08 -1.13
N ASN A 389 6.27 19.79 0.01
CA ASN A 389 6.89 21.10 0.19
C ASN A 389 8.42 21.01 0.12
N THR A 390 9.01 20.17 0.96
CA THR A 390 10.45 19.91 0.96
C THR A 390 10.91 19.30 -0.36
N GLY A 391 10.15 18.37 -0.93
CA GLY A 391 10.45 17.79 -2.24
C GLY A 391 10.50 18.84 -3.35
N THR A 392 9.55 19.77 -3.37
CA THR A 392 9.54 20.89 -4.33
C THR A 392 10.74 21.80 -4.12
N LYS A 393 11.06 22.12 -2.86
CA LYS A 393 12.24 22.92 -2.53
C LYS A 393 13.53 22.23 -2.96
N MET A 394 13.60 20.91 -2.82
CA MET A 394 14.73 20.11 -3.29
C MET A 394 14.86 20.13 -4.82
N GLN A 395 13.74 20.07 -5.55
CA GLN A 395 13.77 20.25 -7.01
C GLN A 395 14.26 21.65 -7.40
N GLU A 396 13.83 22.70 -6.70
CA GLU A 396 14.35 24.05 -6.90
C GLU A 396 15.85 24.11 -6.63
N PHE A 397 16.33 23.45 -5.57
CA PHE A 397 17.76 23.32 -5.29
C PHE A 397 18.50 22.61 -6.42
N MET A 398 18.00 21.48 -6.92
CA MET A 398 18.59 20.75 -8.06
C MET A 398 18.66 21.61 -9.33
N GLN A 399 17.73 22.55 -9.49
CA GLN A 399 17.64 23.47 -10.64
C GLN A 399 18.34 24.83 -10.42
N ASP A 400 19.17 24.97 -9.37
CA ASP A 400 19.85 26.21 -9.00
C ASP A 400 18.92 27.40 -8.66
N LYS A 401 17.66 27.12 -8.29
CA LYS A 401 16.66 28.11 -7.87
C LYS A 401 16.57 28.28 -6.35
N ALA A 402 17.12 27.33 -5.59
CA ALA A 402 17.23 27.39 -4.14
C ALA A 402 18.63 26.92 -3.67
N SER A 403 18.98 27.25 -2.44
CA SER A 403 20.16 26.74 -1.74
C SER A 403 19.81 25.51 -0.90
N ILE A 404 20.82 24.73 -0.49
CA ILE A 404 20.59 23.59 0.41
C ILE A 404 20.08 24.06 1.79
N LYS A 405 20.42 25.29 2.19
CA LYS A 405 19.88 25.90 3.41
C LYS A 405 18.38 26.10 3.29
N ASP A 406 17.88 26.53 2.13
CA ASP A 406 16.43 26.70 1.94
C ASP A 406 15.68 25.37 2.04
N VAL A 407 16.32 24.24 1.65
CA VAL A 407 15.77 22.89 1.84
C VAL A 407 15.71 22.52 3.33
N ALA A 408 16.78 22.81 4.08
CA ALA A 408 16.81 22.59 5.53
C ALA A 408 15.78 23.47 6.27
N ASP A 409 15.67 24.73 5.89
CA ASP A 409 14.68 25.67 6.44
C ASP A 409 13.26 25.20 6.14
N GLN A 410 12.99 24.66 4.93
CA GLN A 410 11.66 24.11 4.59
C GLN A 410 11.26 22.94 5.51
N LEU A 411 12.19 22.04 5.83
CA LEU A 411 11.95 20.96 6.79
C LEU A 411 11.64 21.51 8.19
N ASP A 412 12.28 22.59 8.61
CA ASP A 412 12.00 23.21 9.90
C ASP A 412 10.66 23.97 9.91
N GLU A 413 10.34 24.66 8.81
CA GLU A 413 9.05 25.34 8.62
C GLU A 413 7.88 24.36 8.60
N ASP A 414 8.06 23.19 7.97
CA ASP A 414 7.04 22.15 7.89
C ASP A 414 6.87 21.39 9.22
N GLN A 415 7.77 21.51 10.20
CA GLN A 415 7.74 20.73 11.43
C GLN A 415 6.42 20.87 12.19
N ASP A 416 5.89 22.08 12.30
CA ASP A 416 4.60 22.29 12.95
C ASP A 416 3.49 21.53 12.21
N SER A 417 3.55 21.49 10.88
CA SER A 417 2.59 20.71 10.10
C SER A 417 2.80 19.20 10.25
N VAL A 418 4.04 18.73 10.31
CA VAL A 418 4.34 17.31 10.57
C VAL A 418 3.77 16.87 11.91
N VAL A 419 3.87 17.70 12.95
CA VAL A 419 3.44 17.36 14.32
C VAL A 419 1.96 17.62 14.55
N ASN A 420 1.44 18.75 14.05
CA ASN A 420 0.14 19.30 14.43
C ASN A 420 -0.88 19.37 13.29
N ASN A 421 -0.50 19.24 12.02
CA ASN A 421 -1.45 19.28 10.91
C ASN A 421 -2.18 17.93 10.81
N GLN A 422 -3.20 17.81 11.65
CA GLN A 422 -4.20 16.76 11.54
C GLN A 422 -5.03 17.00 10.28
N PRO A 423 -5.37 15.95 9.51
CA PRO A 423 -6.22 16.11 8.35
C PRO A 423 -7.54 16.78 8.74
N GLU A 424 -8.11 17.58 7.85
CA GLU A 424 -9.36 18.27 8.11
C GLU A 424 -10.46 17.27 8.48
N VAL A 425 -11.11 17.50 9.63
CA VAL A 425 -12.22 16.67 10.08
C VAL A 425 -13.47 17.08 9.30
N ILE A 426 -13.95 16.18 8.44
CA ILE A 426 -15.16 16.36 7.64
C ILE A 426 -16.40 16.16 8.51
N THR A 427 -16.40 15.09 9.32
CA THR A 427 -17.47 14.75 10.26
C THR A 427 -16.93 13.86 11.39
N THR A 428 -17.77 13.43 12.31
CA THR A 428 -17.42 12.47 13.36
C THR A 428 -18.38 11.30 13.33
N ALA A 429 -17.89 10.09 13.08
CA ALA A 429 -18.68 8.88 13.23
C ALA A 429 -18.81 8.53 14.71
N THR A 430 -20.03 8.32 15.20
CA THR A 430 -20.29 8.03 16.62
C THR A 430 -20.26 6.54 16.96
N GLU A 431 -20.26 5.70 15.94
CA GLU A 431 -20.25 4.24 16.00
C GLU A 431 -19.54 3.69 14.75
N GLU A 432 -19.31 2.38 14.71
CA GLU A 432 -18.94 1.73 13.47
C GLU A 432 -20.11 1.83 12.47
N ILE A 433 -19.80 2.20 11.23
CA ILE A 433 -20.73 2.23 10.11
C ILE A 433 -20.29 1.15 9.13
N SER A 434 -21.11 0.12 9.00
CA SER A 434 -20.91 -1.04 8.15
C SER A 434 -20.70 -0.69 6.69
N GLN A 435 -20.06 -1.61 5.97
CA GLN A 435 -19.80 -1.47 4.54
C GLN A 435 -21.06 -1.20 3.72
N GLU A 436 -22.17 -1.90 4.00
CA GLU A 436 -23.43 -1.72 3.29
C GLU A 436 -24.00 -0.30 3.50
N SER A 437 -23.93 0.21 4.74
CA SER A 437 -24.35 1.56 5.06
C SER A 437 -23.42 2.63 4.49
N CYS A 438 -22.11 2.37 4.45
CA CYS A 438 -21.17 3.21 3.72
C CYS A 438 -21.51 3.24 2.22
N ALA A 439 -21.89 2.11 1.61
CA ALA A 439 -22.32 2.05 0.22
C ALA A 439 -23.62 2.83 -0.03
N LYS A 440 -24.58 2.78 0.89
CA LYS A 440 -25.78 3.63 0.84
C LYS A 440 -25.43 5.12 0.94
N LEU A 441 -24.57 5.52 1.87
CA LEU A 441 -24.11 6.90 2.01
C LEU A 441 -23.38 7.41 0.75
N VAL A 442 -22.48 6.60 0.19
CA VAL A 442 -21.78 6.90 -1.07
C VAL A 442 -22.77 6.99 -2.23
N GLY A 443 -23.71 6.05 -2.34
CA GLY A 443 -24.72 6.07 -3.40
C GLY A 443 -25.61 7.31 -3.34
N ARG A 444 -26.04 7.70 -2.14
CA ARG A 444 -26.80 8.93 -1.91
C ARG A 444 -25.97 10.16 -2.26
N CYS A 445 -24.71 10.24 -1.81
CA CYS A 445 -23.77 11.30 -2.18
C CYS A 445 -23.66 11.44 -3.71
N PHE A 446 -23.45 10.32 -4.41
CA PHE A 446 -23.29 10.33 -5.87
C PHE A 446 -24.58 10.73 -6.59
N ALA A 447 -25.72 10.26 -6.12
CA ALA A 447 -27.02 10.61 -6.69
C ALA A 447 -27.33 12.11 -6.52
N GLU A 448 -27.15 12.64 -5.30
CA GLU A 448 -27.35 14.07 -5.01
C GLU A 448 -26.41 14.96 -5.84
N ALA A 449 -25.12 14.62 -5.90
CA ALA A 449 -24.12 15.40 -6.63
C ALA A 449 -24.38 15.44 -8.15
N THR A 450 -24.85 14.34 -8.73
CA THR A 450 -25.09 14.22 -10.18
C THR A 450 -26.53 14.52 -10.61
N GLY A 451 -27.43 14.77 -9.66
CA GLY A 451 -28.86 14.90 -9.91
C GLY A 451 -29.49 13.60 -10.44
N SER A 452 -28.94 12.45 -10.06
CA SER A 452 -29.49 11.14 -10.43
C SER A 452 -30.68 10.77 -9.54
N ASP A 453 -31.63 10.02 -10.10
CA ASP A 453 -32.84 9.59 -9.39
C ASP A 453 -32.52 8.51 -8.33
N VAL A 454 -31.57 7.63 -8.64
CA VAL A 454 -31.11 6.52 -7.77
C VAL A 454 -29.61 6.28 -7.99
N ALA A 455 -29.00 5.41 -7.17
CA ALA A 455 -27.66 4.91 -7.41
C ALA A 455 -27.58 3.38 -7.34
N LEU A 456 -26.64 2.81 -8.11
CA LEU A 456 -26.21 1.42 -8.03
C LEU A 456 -24.73 1.39 -7.66
N ILE A 457 -24.41 0.95 -6.45
CA ILE A 457 -23.05 0.96 -5.91
C ILE A 457 -22.61 -0.47 -5.67
N SER A 458 -21.59 -0.95 -6.38
CA SER A 458 -21.08 -2.29 -6.13
C SER A 458 -20.40 -2.38 -4.76
N LEU A 459 -20.49 -3.55 -4.13
CA LEU A 459 -19.78 -3.86 -2.88
C LEU A 459 -18.50 -4.62 -3.18
N GLY A 460 -17.42 -4.24 -2.51
CA GLY A 460 -16.17 -5.00 -2.54
C GLY A 460 -16.29 -6.24 -1.65
N THR A 461 -16.10 -7.42 -2.20
CA THR A 461 -15.87 -8.64 -1.42
C THR A 461 -14.73 -9.43 -2.05
N TRP A 462 -14.34 -10.55 -1.46
CA TRP A 462 -13.40 -11.46 -2.10
C TRP A 462 -14.18 -12.62 -2.72
N ILE A 463 -13.94 -12.84 -4.01
CA ILE A 463 -14.54 -13.94 -4.77
C ILE A 463 -13.40 -14.76 -5.36
N SER A 464 -13.30 -16.01 -4.91
CA SER A 464 -12.35 -16.99 -5.46
C SER A 464 -12.47 -17.06 -6.98
N GLY A 465 -11.34 -17.01 -7.68
CA GLY A 465 -11.20 -17.06 -9.13
C GLY A 465 -11.44 -15.75 -9.87
N ASN A 466 -11.61 -14.62 -9.16
CA ASN A 466 -11.61 -13.28 -9.77
C ASN A 466 -10.21 -12.63 -9.80
N GLY A 467 -9.18 -13.32 -9.31
CA GLY A 467 -7.78 -12.86 -9.33
C GLY A 467 -7.48 -11.72 -8.34
N THR A 468 -6.34 -11.06 -8.51
CA THR A 468 -5.82 -10.00 -7.62
C THR A 468 -6.67 -8.73 -7.56
N ASN A 469 -7.21 -8.29 -8.69
CA ASN A 469 -7.82 -6.95 -8.83
C ASN A 469 -9.32 -6.89 -8.48
N GLN A 470 -9.84 -7.94 -7.83
CA GLN A 470 -11.19 -8.10 -7.25
C GLN A 470 -12.22 -7.04 -7.72
N ASN A 471 -12.73 -6.18 -6.83
CA ASN A 471 -13.67 -5.10 -7.17
C ASN A 471 -13.13 -3.75 -6.69
N ASN A 472 -12.38 -3.07 -7.57
CA ASN A 472 -11.82 -1.73 -7.29
C ASN A 472 -12.84 -0.59 -7.44
N ASP A 473 -13.99 -0.87 -8.04
CA ASP A 473 -15.06 0.11 -8.26
C ASP A 473 -16.17 -0.01 -7.21
N GLY A 474 -15.93 -0.79 -6.16
CA GLY A 474 -16.88 -1.04 -5.10
C GLY A 474 -16.52 -0.36 -3.80
N VAL A 475 -17.52 -0.20 -2.95
CA VAL A 475 -17.29 0.17 -1.55
C VAL A 475 -16.82 -1.09 -0.84
N SER A 476 -15.55 -1.16 -0.46
CA SER A 476 -14.96 -2.33 0.21
C SER A 476 -14.65 -2.12 1.69
N GLY A 477 -14.81 -0.88 2.19
CA GLY A 477 -14.44 -0.52 3.54
C GLY A 477 -15.63 -0.16 4.42
N LYS A 478 -15.33 0.11 5.70
CA LYS A 478 -16.26 0.60 6.71
C LYS A 478 -15.65 1.79 7.45
N LEU A 479 -16.46 2.54 8.20
CA LEU A 479 -15.98 3.65 9.04
C LEU A 479 -16.05 3.27 10.51
N TYR A 480 -15.03 3.64 11.29
CA TYR A 480 -14.99 3.44 12.74
C TYR A 480 -15.42 4.69 13.50
N ALA A 481 -15.78 4.51 14.77
CA ALA A 481 -16.19 5.58 15.67
C ALA A 481 -15.03 6.55 16.00
N LYS A 482 -14.82 7.55 15.15
CA LYS A 482 -13.78 8.57 15.29
C LYS A 482 -14.09 9.81 14.45
N ASN A 483 -13.20 10.80 14.50
CA ASN A 483 -13.19 11.87 13.52
C ASN A 483 -12.88 11.29 12.13
N ILE A 484 -13.68 11.68 11.14
CA ILE A 484 -13.60 11.22 9.77
C ILE A 484 -12.93 12.31 8.94
N THR A 485 -11.86 11.92 8.27
CA THR A 485 -11.05 12.78 7.38
C THR A 485 -11.23 12.34 5.92
N ASP A 486 -10.58 13.02 4.98
CA ASP A 486 -10.61 12.60 3.58
C ASP A 486 -9.87 11.27 3.33
N TYR A 487 -8.86 10.95 4.15
CA TYR A 487 -8.25 9.62 4.14
C TYR A 487 -9.26 8.53 4.50
N ASP A 488 -10.13 8.77 5.49
CA ASP A 488 -11.16 7.83 5.92
C ASP A 488 -12.30 7.72 4.90
N VAL A 489 -12.74 8.85 4.33
CA VAL A 489 -13.72 8.85 3.23
C VAL A 489 -13.16 8.05 2.04
N CYS A 490 -11.88 8.19 1.72
CA CYS A 490 -11.26 7.46 0.62
C CYS A 490 -11.26 5.93 0.83
N ILE A 491 -11.33 5.44 2.07
CA ILE A 491 -11.44 4.00 2.36
C ILE A 491 -12.73 3.42 1.78
N ILE A 492 -13.82 4.20 1.80
CA ILE A 492 -15.16 3.76 1.39
C ILE A 492 -15.56 4.30 0.02
N LEU A 493 -14.77 5.18 -0.59
CA LEU A 493 -15.16 5.91 -1.81
C LEU A 493 -14.58 5.24 -3.07
N PRO A 494 -15.41 4.66 -3.96
CA PRO A 494 -14.92 3.93 -5.14
C PRO A 494 -14.13 4.81 -6.12
N THR A 495 -14.42 6.10 -6.18
CA THR A 495 -13.70 7.04 -7.05
C THR A 495 -12.32 7.43 -6.52
N GLY A 496 -11.96 7.02 -5.31
CA GLY A 496 -10.77 7.51 -4.61
C GLY A 496 -10.72 9.04 -4.56
N TRP A 497 -9.52 9.63 -4.60
CA TRP A 497 -9.34 11.08 -4.52
C TRP A 497 -9.71 11.85 -5.78
N SER A 498 -9.53 11.26 -6.97
CA SER A 498 -9.46 12.04 -8.22
C SER A 498 -10.43 11.60 -9.31
N GLN A 499 -11.01 10.40 -9.21
CA GLN A 499 -11.93 9.95 -10.26
C GLN A 499 -13.28 10.66 -10.15
N THR A 500 -13.97 10.71 -11.28
CA THR A 500 -15.27 11.37 -11.41
C THR A 500 -16.42 10.38 -11.34
N ILE A 501 -17.56 10.85 -10.83
CA ILE A 501 -18.77 10.04 -10.71
C ILE A 501 -19.32 9.74 -12.12
N LYS A 502 -19.68 8.49 -12.38
CA LYS A 502 -20.32 8.06 -13.64
C LYS A 502 -21.82 7.95 -13.48
N THR A 503 -22.54 8.24 -14.57
CA THR A 503 -24.00 8.12 -14.63
C THR A 503 -24.43 7.35 -15.87
N ILE A 504 -25.60 6.72 -15.78
CA ILE A 504 -26.20 5.91 -16.84
C ILE A 504 -27.72 6.11 -16.87
N ARG A 505 -28.36 5.88 -18.01
CA ARG A 505 -29.83 5.89 -18.11
C ARG A 505 -30.36 4.48 -18.29
N LEU A 506 -31.17 4.02 -17.34
CA LEU A 506 -31.70 2.65 -17.29
C LEU A 506 -33.19 2.67 -16.98
N THR A 507 -33.94 1.68 -17.47
CA THR A 507 -35.32 1.49 -17.03
C THR A 507 -35.38 0.85 -15.64
N GLY A 508 -36.49 1.02 -14.91
CA GLY A 508 -36.69 0.37 -13.60
C GLY A 508 -36.45 -1.14 -13.65
N LYS A 509 -36.86 -1.79 -14.75
CA LYS A 509 -36.61 -3.22 -15.00
C LYS A 509 -35.12 -3.55 -15.17
N GLN A 510 -34.37 -2.71 -15.88
CA GLN A 510 -32.92 -2.91 -16.06
C GLN A 510 -32.17 -2.71 -14.74
N ILE A 511 -32.57 -1.73 -13.93
CA ILE A 511 -31.99 -1.47 -12.62
C ILE A 511 -32.18 -2.68 -11.70
N GLN A 512 -33.40 -3.22 -11.63
CA GLN A 512 -33.68 -4.43 -10.84
C GLN A 512 -32.90 -5.64 -11.35
N ALA A 513 -32.82 -5.83 -12.66
CA ALA A 513 -32.04 -6.93 -13.23
C ALA A 513 -30.55 -6.83 -12.86
N LEU A 514 -29.95 -5.65 -12.91
CA LEU A 514 -28.57 -5.44 -12.48
C LEU A 514 -28.39 -5.67 -10.98
N TYR A 515 -29.34 -5.18 -10.16
CA TYR A 515 -29.31 -5.39 -8.72
C TYR A 515 -29.35 -6.88 -8.34
N GLU A 516 -30.14 -7.68 -9.06
CA GLU A 516 -30.19 -9.14 -8.90
C GLU A 516 -28.97 -9.87 -9.49
N GLU A 517 -28.46 -9.43 -10.66
CA GLU A 517 -27.33 -10.05 -11.35
C GLU A 517 -26.00 -9.77 -10.65
N GLY A 518 -25.78 -8.54 -10.18
CA GLY A 518 -24.51 -8.06 -9.65
C GLY A 518 -23.54 -7.54 -10.72
N TYR A 519 -22.36 -7.12 -10.26
CA TYR A 519 -21.28 -6.56 -11.06
C TYR A 519 -20.23 -7.62 -11.41
N ASP A 520 -20.08 -7.96 -12.69
CA ASP A 520 -18.94 -8.75 -13.16
C ASP A 520 -17.74 -7.82 -13.46
N ALA A 521 -16.87 -7.63 -12.47
CA ALA A 521 -15.74 -6.70 -12.58
C ALA A 521 -14.62 -7.20 -13.51
N VAL A 522 -14.50 -8.53 -13.65
CA VAL A 522 -13.35 -9.18 -14.31
C VAL A 522 -13.75 -10.11 -15.46
N GLY A 523 -15.04 -10.22 -15.78
CA GLY A 523 -15.55 -11.01 -16.91
C GLY A 523 -15.58 -12.51 -16.66
N THR A 524 -15.58 -12.94 -15.40
CA THR A 524 -15.57 -14.37 -15.00
C THR A 524 -16.98 -14.95 -14.85
N GLY A 525 -18.01 -14.08 -14.84
CA GLY A 525 -19.38 -14.41 -14.47
C GLY A 525 -19.59 -14.60 -12.97
N LYS A 526 -18.60 -14.28 -12.12
CA LYS A 526 -18.73 -14.31 -10.66
C LYS A 526 -18.88 -12.88 -10.15
N ASN A 527 -20.11 -12.53 -9.83
CA ASN A 527 -20.51 -11.14 -9.70
C ASN A 527 -20.44 -10.65 -8.25
N TYR A 528 -20.04 -9.39 -8.09
CA TYR A 528 -20.10 -8.65 -6.84
C TYR A 528 -21.51 -8.09 -6.63
N PRO A 529 -22.04 -8.09 -5.40
CA PRO A 529 -23.37 -7.55 -5.17
C PRO A 529 -23.41 -6.03 -5.41
N TYR A 530 -24.51 -5.54 -5.96
CA TYR A 530 -24.83 -4.11 -5.94
C TYR A 530 -25.65 -3.77 -4.72
N MET A 531 -25.50 -2.53 -4.24
CA MET A 531 -26.46 -1.83 -3.41
C MET A 531 -27.28 -0.90 -4.28
N LEU A 532 -28.60 -1.14 -4.32
CA LEU A 532 -29.56 -0.18 -4.87
C LEU A 532 -29.86 0.86 -3.79
N VAL A 533 -29.59 2.13 -4.13
CA VAL A 533 -29.76 3.27 -3.23
C VAL A 533 -30.78 4.22 -3.83
N ASN A 534 -31.91 4.37 -3.17
CA ASN A 534 -33.03 5.21 -3.60
C ASN A 534 -33.73 5.82 -2.38
N PRO A 535 -34.49 6.91 -2.55
CA PRO A 535 -35.34 7.43 -1.48
C PRO A 535 -36.29 6.35 -0.94
N GLU A 536 -36.50 6.30 0.38
CA GLU A 536 -37.32 5.25 1.05
C GLU A 536 -38.72 5.08 0.44
N ASP A 537 -39.35 6.18 0.01
CA ASP A 537 -40.71 6.21 -0.54
C ASP A 537 -40.77 6.00 -2.07
N MET A 538 -39.64 5.71 -2.73
CA MET A 538 -39.55 5.56 -4.18
C MET A 538 -39.68 4.11 -4.63
N GLU A 539 -40.66 3.83 -5.50
CA GLU A 539 -40.76 2.56 -6.23
C GLU A 539 -40.27 2.70 -7.68
N LEU A 540 -39.51 1.72 -8.14
CA LEU A 540 -39.06 1.64 -9.54
C LEU A 540 -40.17 1.07 -10.42
N GLU A 541 -40.59 1.84 -11.42
CA GLU A 541 -41.53 1.40 -12.44
C GLU A 541 -40.77 0.80 -13.63
N ASP A 542 -41.09 -0.45 -13.99
CA ASP A 542 -40.38 -1.24 -15.01
C ASP A 542 -40.07 -0.49 -16.31
N GLY A 543 -41.03 0.29 -16.81
CA GLY A 543 -40.96 0.99 -18.10
C GLY A 543 -40.46 2.42 -18.02
N LYS A 544 -40.29 2.99 -16.82
CA LYS A 544 -39.78 4.35 -16.64
C LYS A 544 -38.26 4.33 -16.68
N THR A 545 -37.67 5.29 -17.39
CA THR A 545 -36.22 5.51 -17.42
C THR A 545 -35.81 6.46 -16.30
N TYR A 546 -34.73 6.11 -15.62
CA TYR A 546 -34.12 6.85 -14.53
C TYR A 546 -32.68 7.19 -14.88
N GLN A 547 -32.20 8.33 -14.38
CA GLN A 547 -30.77 8.60 -14.31
C GLN A 547 -30.21 7.92 -13.06
N VAL A 548 -29.16 7.14 -13.24
CA VAL A 548 -28.56 6.31 -12.20
C VAL A 548 -27.11 6.73 -12.03
N ALA A 549 -26.72 7.13 -10.82
CA ALA A 549 -25.30 7.22 -10.48
C ALA A 549 -24.77 5.80 -10.22
N ILE A 550 -23.66 5.41 -10.85
CA ILE A 550 -23.25 4.01 -10.86
C ILE A 550 -21.76 3.87 -10.57
N SER A 551 -21.42 2.88 -9.72
CA SER A 551 -20.07 2.46 -9.42
C SER A 551 -19.94 0.95 -9.55
N GLY A 552 -18.98 0.50 -10.35
CA GLY A 552 -18.90 -0.85 -10.90
C GLY A 552 -19.74 -0.96 -12.16
N ILE A 553 -19.11 -0.80 -13.33
CA ILE A 553 -19.78 -0.87 -14.63
C ILE A 553 -19.08 -1.98 -15.43
N SER A 554 -19.76 -3.09 -15.68
CA SER A 554 -19.15 -4.20 -16.43
C SER A 554 -18.93 -3.81 -17.90
N GLU A 555 -17.96 -4.45 -18.56
CA GLU A 555 -17.72 -4.26 -20.00
C GLU A 555 -18.99 -4.51 -20.82
N LYS A 556 -19.77 -5.54 -20.42
CA LYS A 556 -21.08 -5.84 -21.01
C LYS A 556 -22.03 -4.65 -20.89
N LEU A 557 -22.20 -4.10 -19.69
CA LEU A 557 -23.09 -2.95 -19.47
C LEU A 557 -22.63 -1.71 -20.25
N ALA A 558 -21.32 -1.44 -20.25
CA ALA A 558 -20.72 -0.33 -21.00
C ALA A 558 -20.88 -0.48 -22.52
N SER A 559 -20.98 -1.72 -23.03
CA SER A 559 -21.22 -1.98 -24.46
C SER A 559 -22.70 -1.85 -24.87
N GLU A 560 -23.61 -2.04 -23.93
CA GLU A 560 -25.06 -2.05 -24.17
C GLU A 560 -25.72 -0.68 -23.92
N THR A 561 -25.08 0.20 -23.15
CA THR A 561 -25.64 1.48 -22.73
C THR A 561 -24.59 2.60 -22.70
N GLU A 562 -25.00 3.83 -23.01
CA GLU A 562 -24.13 5.01 -22.94
C GLU A 562 -23.81 5.39 -21.48
N VAL A 563 -22.54 5.29 -21.10
CA VAL A 563 -22.01 5.74 -19.80
C VAL A 563 -21.55 7.19 -19.92
N THR A 564 -22.08 8.06 -19.06
CA THR A 564 -21.73 9.49 -19.02
C THR A 564 -20.80 9.78 -17.85
N ASP A 565 -19.67 10.41 -18.14
CA ASP A 565 -18.84 11.05 -17.12
C ASP A 565 -19.48 12.38 -16.68
N SER A 566 -19.78 12.51 -15.39
CA SER A 566 -20.38 13.74 -14.86
C SER A 566 -19.39 14.92 -14.82
N GLY A 567 -18.08 14.65 -14.84
CA GLY A 567 -17.04 15.64 -14.57
C GLY A 567 -16.92 16.06 -13.10
N ILE A 568 -17.74 15.48 -12.20
CA ILE A 568 -17.73 15.78 -10.77
C ILE A 568 -16.79 14.83 -10.06
N VAL A 569 -15.74 15.36 -9.43
CA VAL A 569 -14.79 14.59 -8.63
C VAL A 569 -15.50 14.02 -7.40
N GLY A 570 -15.45 12.69 -7.23
CA GLY A 570 -16.21 12.02 -6.17
C GLY A 570 -15.77 12.42 -4.76
N MET A 571 -14.47 12.71 -4.55
CA MET A 571 -13.97 13.18 -3.26
C MET A 571 -14.50 14.57 -2.89
N ASP A 572 -14.62 15.47 -3.85
CA ASP A 572 -15.18 16.81 -3.61
C ASP A 572 -16.67 16.71 -3.24
N ALA A 573 -17.42 15.89 -3.97
CA ALA A 573 -18.82 15.60 -3.66
C ALA A 573 -18.97 14.95 -2.27
N ALA A 574 -18.08 14.02 -1.92
CA ALA A 574 -18.09 13.35 -0.63
C ALA A 574 -17.77 14.32 0.52
N LYS A 575 -16.76 15.20 0.37
CA LYS A 575 -16.46 16.25 1.35
C LYS A 575 -17.66 17.16 1.60
N GLU A 576 -18.34 17.59 0.53
CA GLU A 576 -19.55 18.40 0.65
C GLU A 576 -20.69 17.64 1.32
N PHE A 577 -20.95 16.39 0.92
CA PHE A 577 -22.04 15.57 1.45
C PHE A 577 -21.81 15.21 2.92
N PHE A 578 -20.68 14.58 3.25
CA PHE A 578 -20.37 14.16 4.62
C PHE A 578 -20.18 15.36 5.56
N GLY A 579 -19.71 16.51 5.05
CA GLY A 579 -19.56 17.74 5.82
C GLY A 579 -20.89 18.36 6.29
N GLN A 580 -22.03 17.94 5.74
CA GLN A 580 -23.35 18.37 6.22
C GLN A 580 -23.72 17.71 7.54
N PHE A 581 -23.11 16.57 7.87
CA PHE A 581 -23.36 15.84 9.10
C PHE A 581 -22.47 16.37 10.21
N LYS A 582 -23.07 16.89 11.28
CA LYS A 582 -22.32 17.20 12.51
C LYS A 582 -21.71 15.93 13.12
N THR A 583 -22.47 14.85 13.07
CA THR A 583 -22.08 13.50 13.48
C THR A 583 -22.73 12.52 12.52
N LEU A 584 -22.06 11.39 12.27
CA LEU A 584 -22.49 10.36 11.35
C LEU A 584 -22.72 9.03 12.11
N SER A 585 -23.78 8.31 11.75
CA SER A 585 -24.20 7.05 12.36
C SER A 585 -24.79 6.09 11.32
N GLU A 586 -25.02 4.84 11.70
CA GLU A 586 -25.70 3.85 10.84
C GLU A 586 -27.06 4.35 10.36
N ALA A 587 -27.77 5.09 11.22
CA ALA A 587 -29.11 5.60 10.91
C ALA A 587 -29.14 6.70 9.83
N ASP A 588 -27.98 7.31 9.52
CA ASP A 588 -27.85 8.35 8.50
C ASP A 588 -27.72 7.77 7.08
N ALA A 589 -27.50 6.46 6.97
CA ALA A 589 -27.37 5.76 5.68
C ALA A 589 -28.69 5.67 4.90
N GLU A 590 -29.83 5.83 5.57
CA GLU A 590 -31.14 5.82 4.92
C GLU A 590 -31.41 7.15 4.18
N TRP A 591 -31.89 7.05 2.93
CA TRP A 591 -32.26 8.21 2.11
C TRP A 591 -33.72 8.58 2.36
N LYS A 592 -33.94 9.44 3.35
CA LYS A 592 -35.26 9.93 3.77
C LYS A 592 -35.78 11.10 2.97
#